data_AF-A0A359JI45-F1
#
_entry.id   AF-A0A359JI45-F1
#
_cell.length_a   1.000
_cell.length_b   1.000
_cell.length_c   1.000
_cell.angle_alpha   90.00
_cell.angle_beta   90.00
_cell.angle_gamma   90.00
#
_symmetry.space_group_name_H-M   'P 1'
#
loop_
_entity.id
_entity.type
_entity.pdbx_description
1 polymer ?
#
loop_
_entity_poly.entity_id
_entity_poly.type
_entity_poly.pdbx_seq_one_letter_code
_entity_poly.pdbx_strand_id
1 'polypeptide(L)'
;MGSSEKTGKLRNTRAFELDLLRGFAIFMMILHHFAYDLRHIFEMNIFSFIDTDWFWAFLHPFFLCIFVGISGICCQFSRNNFKRALKLLLVSVLFSAVTIGADRCFGLECAIYFNVLHVLTVSTFLFAIFDHFEQKKTGSRNSRGGDMVLFSIVLLFIFLLQALPYYHYTIKAGWVSILGIEPHPDYNWNAGDEMGLIPWVGVFFLGVLVGRYIYKKKETLFPHASKTVKKISGPFEWVGRNSLAVYILHQPILLGILYGLHYLGVF
;
A
#
# COMPACT_ATOMS: atom_id res chain seq x y z
N MET A 1 -42.80 26.94 26.95
CA MET A 1 -42.62 27.25 25.50
C MET A 1 -41.25 26.76 25.09
N GLY A 2 -41.21 25.82 24.15
CA GLY A 2 -40.11 24.86 23.95
C GLY A 2 -38.81 25.45 23.39
N SER A 3 -37.70 25.04 24.00
CA SER A 3 -36.35 25.20 23.48
C SER A 3 -36.18 24.34 22.22
N SER A 4 -36.05 25.01 21.07
CA SER A 4 -35.74 24.38 19.79
C SER A 4 -34.34 23.74 19.85
N GLU A 5 -34.29 22.41 19.99
CA GLU A 5 -33.12 21.61 19.65
C GLU A 5 -32.78 21.83 18.19
N LYS A 6 -31.74 22.64 17.93
CA LYS A 6 -31.09 22.67 16.63
C LYS A 6 -30.38 21.33 16.44
N THR A 7 -31.05 20.40 15.78
CA THR A 7 -30.45 19.19 15.22
C THR A 7 -29.41 19.62 14.17
N GLY A 8 -28.19 19.85 14.63
CA GLY A 8 -27.04 20.13 13.78
C GLY A 8 -26.82 18.92 12.88
N LYS A 9 -27.31 19.02 11.64
CA LYS A 9 -27.06 18.05 10.58
C LYS A 9 -25.55 17.89 10.45
N LEU A 10 -25.01 16.80 10.99
CA LEU A 10 -23.58 16.49 10.92
C LEU A 10 -23.18 16.54 9.43
N ARG A 11 -22.38 17.54 9.08
CA ARG A 11 -21.83 17.68 7.73
C ARG A 11 -21.11 16.38 7.43
N ASN A 12 -21.40 15.75 6.30
CA ASN A 12 -20.84 14.45 5.90
C ASN A 12 -19.30 14.57 5.93
N THR A 13 -18.69 14.14 7.04
CA THR A 13 -17.31 14.47 7.38
C THR A 13 -16.45 13.33 6.88
N ARG A 14 -15.60 13.63 5.90
CA ARG A 14 -14.60 12.71 5.38
C ARG A 14 -13.82 12.07 6.53
N ALA A 15 -13.61 10.75 6.47
CA ALA A 15 -12.83 10.00 7.44
C ALA A 15 -11.36 10.41 7.38
N PHE A 16 -10.99 11.45 8.14
CA PHE A 16 -9.65 12.04 8.15
C PHE A 16 -8.62 11.05 8.71
N GLU A 17 -9.04 10.18 9.63
CA GLU A 17 -8.20 9.16 10.26
C GLU A 17 -7.63 8.16 9.24
N LEU A 18 -8.36 7.87 8.16
CA LEU A 18 -7.88 7.00 7.07
C LEU A 18 -6.80 7.69 6.24
N ASP A 19 -6.95 8.99 5.98
CA ASP A 19 -5.93 9.77 5.27
C ASP A 19 -4.70 9.98 6.18
N LEU A 20 -4.89 10.25 7.48
CA LEU A 20 -3.82 10.32 8.47
C LEU A 20 -2.98 9.05 8.50
N LEU A 21 -3.62 7.88 8.71
CA LEU A 21 -2.90 6.61 8.82
C LEU A 21 -2.23 6.21 7.51
N ARG A 22 -2.86 6.48 6.35
CA ARG A 22 -2.22 6.25 5.04
C ARG A 22 -1.00 7.15 4.87
N GLY A 23 -1.11 8.42 5.25
CA GLY A 23 -0.01 9.37 5.19
C GLY A 23 1.14 9.00 6.11
N PHE A 24 0.83 8.52 7.32
CA PHE A 24 1.83 7.98 8.24
C PHE A 24 2.57 6.79 7.64
N ALA A 25 1.86 5.84 7.02
CA ALA A 25 2.50 4.69 6.38
C ALA A 25 3.42 5.09 5.21
N ILE A 26 3.00 6.05 4.38
CA ILE A 26 3.85 6.60 3.31
C ILE A 26 5.07 7.32 3.89
N PHE A 27 4.91 8.09 4.95
CA PHE A 27 6.02 8.76 5.60
C PHE A 27 7.06 7.75 6.11
N MET A 28 6.62 6.66 6.76
CA MET A 28 7.51 5.57 7.18
C MET A 28 8.23 4.90 6.00
N MET A 29 7.52 4.66 4.90
CA MET A 29 8.11 4.13 3.66
C MET A 29 9.19 5.07 3.08
N ILE A 30 8.96 6.39 3.07
CA ILE A 30 9.97 7.37 2.64
C ILE A 30 11.21 7.32 3.54
N LEU A 31 11.03 7.23 4.86
CA LEU A 31 12.14 7.10 5.80
C LEU A 31 12.93 5.80 5.59
N HIS A 32 12.23 4.70 5.29
CA HIS A 32 12.87 3.43 4.94
C HIS A 32 13.74 3.57 3.69
N HIS A 33 13.21 4.11 2.59
CA HIS A 33 13.99 4.32 1.38
C HIS A 33 15.16 5.29 1.59
N PHE A 34 14.97 6.35 2.38
CA PHE A 34 16.05 7.28 2.72
C PHE A 34 17.21 6.58 3.47
N ALA A 35 16.86 5.73 4.44
CA ALA A 35 17.85 4.95 5.17
C ALA A 35 18.53 3.91 4.26
N TYR A 36 17.77 3.26 3.39
CA TYR A 36 18.27 2.28 2.41
C TYR A 36 19.24 2.94 1.43
N ASP A 37 18.87 4.07 0.84
CA ASP A 37 19.69 4.78 -0.15
C ASP A 37 21.03 5.20 0.48
N LEU A 38 21.01 5.83 1.65
CA LEU A 38 22.25 6.26 2.32
C LEU A 38 23.17 5.09 2.65
N ARG A 39 22.61 3.95 3.05
CA ARG A 39 23.38 2.78 3.45
C ARG A 39 23.90 1.96 2.28
N HIS A 40 23.04 1.65 1.30
CA HIS A 40 23.36 0.70 0.23
C HIS A 40 23.74 1.37 -1.09
N ILE A 41 23.23 2.56 -1.38
CA ILE A 41 23.57 3.28 -2.63
C ILE A 41 24.78 4.21 -2.41
N PHE A 42 24.81 4.92 -1.28
CA PHE A 42 25.94 5.80 -0.92
C PHE A 42 26.95 5.15 0.03
N GLU A 43 26.78 3.86 0.33
CA GLU A 43 27.72 3.03 1.11
C GLU A 43 28.10 3.62 2.49
N MET A 44 27.20 4.42 3.09
CA MET A 44 27.46 5.02 4.39
C MET A 44 27.19 4.02 5.52
N ASN A 45 28.09 3.97 6.50
CA ASN A 45 27.95 3.12 7.69
C ASN A 45 26.96 3.69 8.73
N ILE A 46 25.79 4.13 8.28
CA ILE A 46 24.66 4.60 9.09
C ILE A 46 23.44 3.73 8.85
N PHE A 47 22.42 3.88 9.70
CA PHE A 47 21.15 3.15 9.60
C PHE A 47 21.27 1.61 9.55
N SER A 48 22.28 1.02 10.18
CA SER A 48 22.51 -0.44 10.19
C SER A 48 21.33 -1.27 10.71
N PHE A 49 20.38 -0.66 11.43
CA PHE A 49 19.16 -1.34 11.85
C PHE A 49 18.30 -1.83 10.67
N ILE A 50 18.41 -1.23 9.48
CA ILE A 50 17.61 -1.68 8.32
C ILE A 50 18.05 -3.07 7.82
N ASP A 51 19.25 -3.53 8.13
CA ASP A 51 19.73 -4.87 7.77
C ASP A 51 19.34 -5.94 8.79
N THR A 52 18.68 -5.55 9.88
CA THR A 52 18.39 -6.49 10.98
C THR A 52 17.08 -7.23 10.75
N ASP A 53 17.04 -8.50 11.17
CA ASP A 53 15.86 -9.36 11.00
C ASP A 53 14.61 -8.77 11.65
N TRP A 54 14.73 -8.09 12.80
CA TRP A 54 13.57 -7.51 13.48
C TRP A 54 12.93 -6.38 12.66
N PHE A 55 13.72 -5.63 11.88
CA PHE A 55 13.19 -4.58 11.02
C PHE A 55 12.30 -5.20 9.93
N TRP A 56 12.80 -6.22 9.25
CA TRP A 56 12.08 -6.92 8.17
C TRP A 56 10.94 -7.82 8.67
N ALA A 57 11.05 -8.37 9.88
CA ALA A 57 10.01 -9.21 10.47
C ALA A 57 8.85 -8.42 11.07
N PHE A 58 9.10 -7.21 11.57
CA PHE A 58 8.09 -6.45 12.34
C PHE A 58 7.83 -5.04 11.80
N LEU A 59 8.86 -4.20 11.68
CA LEU A 59 8.65 -2.78 11.40
C LEU A 59 8.26 -2.52 9.94
N HIS A 60 8.95 -3.16 9.00
CA HIS A 60 8.65 -3.06 7.58
C HIS A 60 7.24 -3.59 7.24
N PRO A 61 6.85 -4.80 7.69
CA PRO A 61 5.49 -5.29 7.46
C PRO A 61 4.42 -4.46 8.16
N PHE A 62 4.74 -3.80 9.29
CA PHE A 62 3.77 -3.00 10.04
C PHE A 62 3.23 -1.82 9.23
N PHE A 63 4.10 -0.98 8.65
CA PHE A 63 3.62 0.15 7.86
C PHE A 63 3.01 -0.28 6.52
N LEU A 64 3.47 -1.39 5.93
CA LEU A 64 2.82 -2.00 4.76
C LEU A 64 1.41 -2.51 5.09
N CYS A 65 1.22 -3.15 6.24
CA CYS A 65 -0.09 -3.60 6.70
C CYS A 65 -1.06 -2.42 6.85
N ILE A 66 -0.59 -1.31 7.41
CA ILE A 66 -1.38 -0.07 7.50
C ILE A 66 -1.75 0.42 6.10
N PHE A 67 -0.77 0.57 5.20
CA PHE A 67 -1.01 1.12 3.87
C PHE A 67 -1.96 0.26 3.01
N VAL A 68 -1.70 -1.05 2.94
CA VAL A 68 -2.48 -2.01 2.16
C VAL A 68 -3.86 -2.23 2.78
N GLY A 69 -3.93 -2.39 4.10
CA GLY A 69 -5.19 -2.55 4.82
C GLY A 69 -6.11 -1.34 4.66
N ILE A 70 -5.58 -0.11 4.79
CA ILE A 70 -6.37 1.10 4.56
C ILE A 70 -6.83 1.22 3.10
N SER A 71 -5.98 0.80 2.16
CA SER A 71 -6.36 0.80 0.75
C SER A 71 -7.59 -0.09 0.49
N GLY A 72 -7.68 -1.22 1.19
CA GLY A 72 -8.85 -2.11 1.25
C GLY A 72 -10.07 -1.46 1.92
N ILE A 73 -9.91 -0.82 3.09
CA ILE A 73 -10.99 -0.07 3.75
C ILE A 73 -11.60 0.96 2.78
N CYS A 74 -10.75 1.68 2.04
CA CYS A 74 -11.18 2.72 1.11
C CYS A 74 -11.99 2.21 -0.09
N CYS A 75 -12.02 0.91 -0.36
CA CYS A 75 -12.93 0.35 -1.36
C CYS A 75 -14.42 0.51 -0.97
N GLN A 76 -14.74 0.67 0.31
CA GLN A 76 -16.10 0.98 0.76
C GLN A 76 -16.52 2.42 0.45
N PHE A 77 -15.56 3.34 0.42
CA PHE A 77 -15.78 4.76 0.12
C PHE A 77 -15.79 5.05 -1.38
N SER A 78 -15.26 4.14 -2.20
CA SER A 78 -15.24 4.28 -3.64
C SER A 78 -16.63 4.14 -4.24
N ARG A 79 -16.96 5.00 -5.22
CA ARG A 79 -18.19 4.89 -6.01
C ARG A 79 -18.12 3.77 -7.04
N ASN A 80 -16.93 3.52 -7.59
CA ASN A 80 -16.72 2.51 -8.62
C ASN A 80 -15.29 1.95 -8.49
N ASN A 81 -15.18 0.77 -7.88
CA ASN A 81 -13.89 0.11 -7.68
C ASN A 81 -13.26 -0.38 -8.99
N PHE A 82 -14.05 -0.69 -10.02
CA PHE A 82 -13.52 -1.08 -11.33
C PHE A 82 -12.77 0.08 -12.01
N LYS A 83 -13.37 1.28 -12.03
CA LYS A 83 -12.70 2.49 -12.53
C LYS A 83 -11.46 2.84 -11.71
N ARG A 84 -11.50 2.63 -10.39
CA ARG A 84 -10.34 2.83 -9.51
C ARG A 84 -9.21 1.85 -9.86
N ALA A 85 -9.53 0.57 -10.04
CA ALA A 85 -8.57 -0.46 -10.44
C ALA A 85 -7.95 -0.16 -11.80
N LEU A 86 -8.75 0.26 -12.79
CA LEU A 86 -8.23 0.61 -14.12
C LEU A 86 -7.27 1.81 -14.07
N LYS A 87 -7.56 2.83 -13.25
CA LYS A 87 -6.64 3.94 -13.03
C LYS A 87 -5.34 3.49 -12.38
N LEU A 88 -5.41 2.64 -11.36
CA LEU A 88 -4.22 2.09 -10.71
C LEU A 88 -3.41 1.21 -11.66
N LEU A 89 -4.07 0.41 -12.51
CA LEU A 89 -3.43 -0.41 -13.54
C LEU A 89 -2.63 0.43 -14.54
N LEU A 90 -3.25 1.50 -15.07
CA LEU A 90 -2.56 2.41 -15.98
C LEU A 90 -1.30 2.98 -15.32
N VAL A 91 -1.43 3.41 -14.06
CA VAL A 91 -0.34 4.04 -13.32
C VAL A 91 0.75 3.03 -12.97
N SER A 92 0.40 1.82 -12.53
CA SER A 92 1.38 0.78 -12.16
C SER A 92 2.17 0.31 -13.38
N VAL A 93 1.49 0.06 -14.50
CA VAL A 93 2.12 -0.35 -15.77
C VAL A 93 3.03 0.76 -16.30
N LEU A 94 2.57 2.01 -16.29
CA LEU A 94 3.39 3.13 -16.72
C LEU A 94 4.61 3.31 -15.82
N PHE A 95 4.44 3.18 -14.50
CA PHE A 95 5.53 3.29 -13.54
C PHE A 95 6.60 2.22 -13.80
N SER A 96 6.21 0.94 -13.95
CA SER A 96 7.13 -0.14 -14.33
C SER A 96 7.77 0.06 -15.69
N ALA A 97 7.02 0.53 -16.70
CA ALA A 97 7.59 0.79 -18.01
C ALA A 97 8.66 1.89 -17.96
N VAL A 98 8.44 2.94 -17.17
CA VAL A 98 9.40 4.03 -16.99
C VAL A 98 10.64 3.55 -16.25
N THR A 99 10.50 2.79 -15.17
CA THR A 99 11.66 2.30 -14.39
C THR A 99 12.47 1.27 -15.15
N ILE A 100 11.83 0.31 -15.84
CA ILE A 100 12.51 -0.65 -16.72
C ILE A 100 13.18 0.07 -17.90
N GLY A 101 12.51 1.09 -18.47
CA GLY A 101 13.09 1.90 -19.54
C GLY A 101 14.34 2.67 -19.07
N ALA A 102 14.27 3.29 -17.88
CA ALA A 102 15.39 4.00 -17.28
C ALA A 102 16.55 3.03 -16.98
N ASP A 103 16.27 1.88 -16.39
CA ASP A 103 17.25 0.84 -16.14
C ASP A 103 17.97 0.39 -17.42
N ARG A 104 17.22 0.08 -18.49
CA ARG A 104 17.83 -0.36 -19.76
C ARG A 104 18.59 0.74 -20.51
N CYS A 105 18.18 2.00 -20.38
CA CYS A 105 18.84 3.11 -21.08
C CYS A 105 20.08 3.62 -20.35
N PHE A 106 20.07 3.58 -19.01
CA PHE A 106 21.07 4.22 -18.17
C PHE A 106 21.84 3.25 -17.25
N GLY A 107 21.45 1.98 -17.17
CA GLY A 107 22.09 0.96 -16.34
C GLY A 107 21.96 1.23 -14.83
N LEU A 108 20.80 1.73 -14.39
CA LEU A 108 20.59 2.26 -13.04
C LEU A 108 20.20 1.21 -11.99
N GLU A 109 20.03 -0.06 -12.39
CA GLU A 109 19.61 -1.16 -11.52
C GLU A 109 18.30 -0.90 -10.77
N CYS A 110 17.39 -0.13 -11.40
CA CYS A 110 16.17 0.38 -10.78
C CYS A 110 14.90 -0.22 -11.38
N ALA A 111 15.01 -1.35 -12.08
CA ALA A 111 13.87 -2.01 -12.72
C ALA A 111 12.84 -2.47 -11.67
N ILE A 112 11.62 -1.95 -11.78
CA ILE A 112 10.50 -2.35 -10.91
C ILE A 112 9.51 -3.16 -11.74
N TYR A 113 9.49 -4.48 -11.55
CA TYR A 113 8.58 -5.38 -12.28
C TYR A 113 7.21 -5.52 -11.60
N PHE A 114 7.19 -5.69 -10.28
CA PHE A 114 5.95 -5.90 -9.54
C PHE A 114 6.06 -5.41 -8.08
N ASN A 115 5.43 -4.28 -7.79
CA ASN A 115 5.49 -3.61 -6.48
C ASN A 115 4.10 -3.42 -5.84
N VAL A 116 4.04 -2.64 -4.75
CA VAL A 116 2.80 -2.36 -4.03
C VAL A 116 1.67 -1.80 -4.92
N LEU A 117 1.97 -1.01 -5.96
CA LEU A 117 0.93 -0.50 -6.88
C LEU A 117 0.27 -1.63 -7.66
N HIS A 118 1.03 -2.65 -8.03
CA HIS A 118 0.52 -3.83 -8.71
C HIS A 118 -0.36 -4.67 -7.78
N VAL A 119 0.09 -4.89 -6.55
CA VAL A 119 -0.70 -5.58 -5.51
C VAL A 119 -2.04 -4.86 -5.27
N LEU A 120 -2.00 -3.53 -5.11
CA LEU A 120 -3.21 -2.72 -4.92
C LEU A 120 -4.13 -2.77 -6.14
N THR A 121 -3.56 -2.77 -7.35
CA THR A 121 -4.31 -2.88 -8.60
C THR A 121 -5.05 -4.21 -8.67
N VAL A 122 -4.33 -5.32 -8.51
CA VAL A 122 -4.90 -6.68 -8.56
C VAL A 122 -5.95 -6.85 -7.48
N SER A 123 -5.66 -6.44 -6.24
CA SER A 123 -6.59 -6.58 -5.12
C SER A 123 -7.85 -5.73 -5.29
N THR A 124 -7.71 -4.49 -5.78
CA THR A 124 -8.87 -3.63 -6.07
C THR A 124 -9.72 -4.20 -7.22
N PHE A 125 -9.07 -4.78 -8.24
CA PHE A 125 -9.75 -5.41 -9.36
C PHE A 125 -10.51 -6.67 -8.94
N LEU A 126 -9.86 -7.57 -8.19
CA LEU A 126 -10.49 -8.75 -7.61
C LEU A 126 -11.67 -8.37 -6.72
N PHE A 127 -11.52 -7.35 -5.88
CA PHE A 127 -12.62 -6.84 -5.07
C PHE A 127 -13.75 -6.28 -5.94
N ALA A 128 -13.46 -5.53 -7.00
CA ALA A 128 -14.48 -4.97 -7.88
C ALA A 128 -15.31 -6.07 -8.58
N ILE A 129 -14.67 -7.14 -9.02
CA ILE A 129 -15.34 -8.31 -9.59
C ILE A 129 -16.21 -9.00 -8.53
N PHE A 130 -15.63 -9.26 -7.36
CA PHE A 130 -16.34 -9.88 -6.24
C PHE A 130 -17.58 -9.07 -5.82
N ASP A 131 -17.43 -7.76 -5.64
CA ASP A 131 -18.47 -6.82 -5.25
C ASP A 131 -19.59 -6.75 -6.31
N HIS A 132 -19.27 -6.87 -7.59
CA HIS A 132 -20.26 -6.95 -8.67
C HIS A 132 -21.09 -8.25 -8.59
N PHE A 133 -20.44 -9.40 -8.43
CA PHE A 133 -21.13 -10.69 -8.31
C PHE A 133 -21.94 -10.81 -7.02
N GLU A 134 -21.43 -10.29 -5.91
CA GLU A 134 -22.14 -10.25 -4.62
C GLU A 134 -23.46 -9.47 -4.76
N GLN A 135 -23.41 -8.27 -5.33
CA GLN A 135 -24.60 -7.45 -5.56
C GLN A 135 -25.60 -8.14 -6.50
N LYS A 136 -25.10 -8.76 -7.59
CA LYS A 136 -25.96 -9.50 -8.53
C LYS A 136 -26.66 -10.69 -7.88
N LYS A 137 -25.98 -11.43 -7.00
CA LYS A 137 -26.50 -12.65 -6.36
C LYS A 137 -27.41 -12.36 -5.17
N THR A 138 -27.04 -11.38 -4.34
CA THR A 138 -27.70 -11.13 -3.05
C THR A 138 -28.61 -9.90 -3.05
N GLY A 139 -28.57 -9.07 -4.10
CA GLY A 139 -29.30 -7.81 -4.18
C GLY A 139 -28.78 -6.71 -3.24
N SER A 140 -27.76 -7.01 -2.42
CA SER A 140 -27.16 -6.06 -1.48
C SER A 140 -25.65 -6.08 -1.60
N ARG A 141 -25.04 -4.93 -1.32
CA ARG A 141 -23.61 -4.83 -1.02
C ARG A 141 -23.39 -5.33 0.40
N ASN A 142 -22.24 -5.94 0.69
CA ASN A 142 -21.82 -6.33 2.06
C ASN A 142 -22.75 -7.37 2.71
N SER A 143 -23.01 -8.46 1.98
CA SER A 143 -23.78 -9.60 2.47
C SER A 143 -22.95 -10.47 3.43
N ARG A 144 -23.62 -11.16 4.37
CA ARG A 144 -22.95 -12.11 5.28
C ARG A 144 -22.21 -13.23 4.54
N GLY A 145 -22.81 -13.76 3.48
CA GLY A 145 -22.18 -14.79 2.64
C GLY A 145 -20.93 -14.25 1.94
N GLY A 146 -20.95 -13.00 1.49
CA GLY A 146 -19.77 -12.36 0.93
C GLY A 146 -18.66 -12.15 1.97
N ASP A 147 -19.01 -11.77 3.20
CA ASP A 147 -18.02 -11.63 4.27
C ASP A 147 -17.33 -12.96 4.60
N MET A 148 -18.07 -14.08 4.58
CA MET A 148 -17.49 -15.42 4.75
C MET A 148 -16.50 -15.74 3.63
N VAL A 149 -16.84 -15.45 2.37
CA VAL A 149 -15.92 -15.67 1.23
C VAL A 149 -14.66 -14.82 1.37
N LEU A 150 -14.80 -13.54 1.67
CA LEU A 150 -13.66 -12.65 1.90
C LEU A 150 -12.78 -13.15 3.05
N PHE A 151 -13.39 -13.60 4.16
CA PHE A 151 -12.66 -14.15 5.29
C PHE A 151 -11.93 -15.44 4.94
N SER A 152 -12.54 -16.34 4.16
CA SER A 152 -11.87 -17.53 3.63
C SER A 152 -10.68 -17.18 2.75
N ILE A 153 -10.76 -16.12 1.93
CA ILE A 153 -9.62 -15.63 1.15
C ILE A 153 -8.51 -15.12 2.07
N VAL A 154 -8.83 -14.36 3.12
CA VAL A 154 -7.84 -13.92 4.12
C VAL A 154 -7.10 -15.13 4.73
N LEU A 155 -7.84 -16.14 5.17
CA LEU A 155 -7.25 -17.37 5.74
C LEU A 155 -6.39 -18.12 4.72
N LEU A 156 -6.83 -18.21 3.46
CA LEU A 156 -6.04 -18.81 2.39
C LEU A 156 -4.70 -18.10 2.21
N PHE A 157 -4.67 -16.77 2.15
CA PHE A 157 -3.40 -16.03 1.97
C PHE A 157 -2.48 -16.13 3.20
N ILE A 158 -3.04 -16.23 4.41
CA ILE A 158 -2.26 -16.52 5.63
C ILE A 158 -1.67 -17.94 5.57
N PHE A 159 -2.43 -18.92 5.07
CA PHE A 159 -1.95 -20.28 4.89
C PHE A 159 -0.83 -20.34 3.83
N LEU A 160 -1.03 -19.70 2.68
CA LEU A 160 -0.04 -19.64 1.59
C LEU A 160 1.27 -18.97 2.00
N LEU A 161 1.22 -18.00 2.92
CA LEU A 161 2.42 -17.36 3.48
C LEU A 161 3.38 -18.39 4.09
N GLN A 162 2.85 -19.44 4.75
CA GLN A 162 3.67 -20.48 5.37
C GLN A 162 4.40 -21.36 4.35
N ALA A 163 3.92 -21.39 3.09
CA ALA A 163 4.54 -22.15 2.02
C ALA A 163 5.69 -21.40 1.34
N LEU A 164 5.76 -20.06 1.43
CA LEU A 164 6.77 -19.27 0.71
C LEU A 164 8.22 -19.71 1.00
N PRO A 165 8.64 -19.92 2.27
CA PRO A 165 10.03 -20.30 2.57
C PRO A 165 10.48 -21.61 1.93
N TYR A 166 9.54 -22.52 1.63
CA TYR A 166 9.86 -23.80 0.97
C TYR A 166 10.21 -23.62 -0.51
N TYR A 167 9.69 -22.57 -1.15
CA TYR A 167 9.91 -22.31 -2.57
C TYR A 167 10.91 -21.19 -2.85
N HIS A 168 11.27 -20.38 -1.85
CA HIS A 168 12.30 -19.35 -1.97
C HIS A 168 13.61 -19.94 -2.51
N TYR A 169 14.19 -19.24 -3.49
CA TYR A 169 15.45 -19.60 -4.15
C TYR A 169 15.45 -20.93 -4.92
N THR A 170 14.30 -21.59 -5.10
CA THR A 170 14.24 -22.88 -5.80
C THR A 170 13.94 -22.76 -7.30
N ILE A 171 13.22 -21.72 -7.72
CA ILE A 171 12.69 -21.58 -9.09
C ILE A 171 13.50 -20.56 -9.89
N LYS A 172 14.01 -20.97 -11.06
CA LYS A 172 14.77 -20.12 -12.00
C LYS A 172 13.85 -19.34 -12.96
N ALA A 173 12.94 -18.53 -12.42
CA ALA A 173 12.05 -17.70 -13.24
C ALA A 173 11.59 -16.45 -12.48
N GLY A 174 11.67 -15.26 -13.10
CA GLY A 174 11.41 -13.99 -12.43
C GLY A 174 9.94 -13.75 -12.09
N TRP A 175 9.02 -14.26 -12.91
CA TRP A 175 7.58 -14.09 -12.69
C TRP A 175 7.08 -14.69 -11.36
N VAL A 176 7.87 -15.56 -10.71
CA VAL A 176 7.52 -16.10 -9.38
C VAL A 176 7.57 -15.03 -8.28
N SER A 177 8.28 -13.91 -8.50
CA SER A 177 8.29 -12.76 -7.58
C SER A 177 6.90 -12.15 -7.40
N ILE A 178 6.05 -12.24 -8.43
CA ILE A 178 4.64 -11.82 -8.38
C ILE A 178 3.88 -12.57 -7.27
N LEU A 179 4.25 -13.82 -6.98
CA LEU A 179 3.62 -14.60 -5.91
C LEU A 179 4.22 -14.28 -4.53
N GLY A 180 5.34 -13.56 -4.46
CA GLY A 180 6.13 -13.36 -3.24
C GLY A 180 7.22 -14.42 -3.05
N ILE A 181 7.53 -15.19 -4.11
CA ILE A 181 8.62 -16.16 -4.11
C ILE A 181 9.86 -15.47 -4.69
N GLU A 182 10.92 -15.38 -3.90
CA GLU A 182 12.23 -14.93 -4.37
C GLU A 182 12.81 -15.92 -5.38
N PRO A 183 13.15 -15.48 -6.61
CA PRO A 183 13.76 -16.33 -7.62
C PRO A 183 15.11 -16.90 -7.17
N HIS A 184 15.54 -18.01 -7.79
CA HIS A 184 16.85 -18.59 -7.56
C HIS A 184 17.98 -17.57 -7.83
N PRO A 185 19.02 -17.46 -6.98
CA PRO A 185 20.09 -16.46 -7.12
C PRO A 185 20.82 -16.48 -8.48
N ASP A 186 21.07 -17.66 -9.05
CA ASP A 186 21.63 -17.79 -10.41
C ASP A 186 20.77 -17.18 -11.54
N TYR A 187 19.49 -16.92 -11.27
CA TYR A 187 18.61 -16.28 -12.23
C TYR A 187 18.85 -14.77 -12.11
N ASN A 188 19.45 -14.15 -13.15
CA ASN A 188 19.83 -12.74 -13.18
C ASN A 188 18.59 -11.80 -13.12
N TRP A 189 18.00 -11.72 -11.93
CA TRP A 189 16.80 -10.98 -11.62
C TRP A 189 17.16 -9.87 -10.65
N ASN A 190 17.51 -8.72 -11.23
CA ASN A 190 17.72 -7.51 -10.47
C ASN A 190 16.42 -6.70 -10.51
N ALA A 191 15.69 -6.72 -9.41
CA ALA A 191 14.40 -6.07 -9.29
C ALA A 191 14.34 -5.26 -7.99
N GLY A 192 14.12 -3.96 -8.14
CA GLY A 192 13.97 -3.03 -7.02
C GLY A 192 12.53 -2.99 -6.52
N ASP A 193 12.37 -2.82 -5.20
CA ASP A 193 11.07 -2.58 -4.53
C ASP A 193 9.99 -3.62 -4.91
N GLU A 194 10.34 -4.91 -4.92
CA GLU A 194 9.40 -5.97 -5.23
C GLU A 194 8.46 -6.30 -4.07
N MET A 195 7.20 -6.56 -4.41
CA MET A 195 6.18 -6.94 -3.44
C MET A 195 5.19 -7.92 -4.04
N GLY A 196 5.24 -9.18 -3.58
CA GLY A 196 4.37 -10.24 -4.07
C GLY A 196 2.89 -10.09 -3.69
N LEU A 197 2.05 -10.95 -4.25
CA LEU A 197 0.63 -11.03 -3.89
C LEU A 197 0.42 -11.67 -2.52
N ILE A 198 1.28 -12.61 -2.11
CA ILE A 198 1.23 -13.27 -0.80
C ILE A 198 2.14 -12.51 0.18
N PRO A 199 1.66 -12.14 1.39
CA PRO A 199 0.31 -12.29 1.94
C PRO A 199 -0.63 -11.10 1.64
N TRP A 200 -0.15 -10.12 0.87
CA TRP A 200 -0.68 -8.75 0.83
C TRP A 200 -2.09 -8.61 0.26
N VAL A 201 -2.52 -9.49 -0.65
CA VAL A 201 -3.93 -9.56 -1.08
C VAL A 201 -4.84 -9.93 0.08
N GLY A 202 -4.41 -10.84 0.96
CA GLY A 202 -5.10 -11.19 2.19
C GLY A 202 -5.24 -10.00 3.13
N VAL A 203 -4.14 -9.25 3.34
CA VAL A 203 -4.15 -8.02 4.15
C VAL A 203 -5.11 -6.97 3.56
N PHE A 204 -5.15 -6.82 2.24
CA PHE A 204 -6.08 -5.92 1.57
C PHE A 204 -7.54 -6.32 1.83
N PHE A 205 -7.87 -7.61 1.70
CA PHE A 205 -9.24 -8.09 1.96
C PHE A 205 -9.63 -8.05 3.43
N LEU A 206 -8.68 -8.22 4.35
CA LEU A 206 -8.90 -7.94 5.76
C LEU A 206 -9.29 -6.46 5.95
N GLY A 207 -8.60 -5.55 5.26
CA GLY A 207 -8.99 -4.14 5.19
C GLY A 207 -10.41 -3.91 4.64
N VAL A 208 -10.80 -4.63 3.58
CA VAL A 208 -12.17 -4.59 3.06
C VAL A 208 -13.19 -5.01 4.12
N LEU A 209 -12.95 -6.12 4.82
CA LEU A 209 -13.81 -6.60 5.91
C LEU A 209 -13.91 -5.56 7.02
N VAL A 210 -12.78 -5.05 7.51
CA VAL A 210 -12.74 -3.96 8.50
C VAL A 210 -13.58 -2.77 8.03
N GLY A 211 -13.45 -2.38 6.76
CA GLY A 211 -14.27 -1.33 6.16
C GLY A 211 -15.78 -1.62 6.18
N ARG A 212 -16.19 -2.87 5.91
CA ARG A 212 -17.60 -3.28 5.95
C ARG A 212 -18.19 -3.19 7.35
N TYR A 213 -17.42 -3.54 8.38
CA TYR A 213 -17.91 -3.57 9.76
C TYR A 213 -17.84 -2.22 10.45
N ILE A 214 -16.71 -1.51 10.30
CA ILE A 214 -16.41 -0.27 11.02
C ILE A 214 -16.98 0.95 10.29
N TYR A 215 -16.86 1.00 8.96
CA TYR A 215 -17.21 2.18 8.15
C TYR A 215 -18.53 2.01 7.38
N LYS A 216 -19.54 1.38 7.99
CA LYS A 216 -20.87 1.17 7.38
C LYS A 216 -21.51 2.45 6.87
N LYS A 217 -21.39 3.53 7.64
CA LYS A 217 -21.92 4.87 7.30
C LYS A 217 -21.03 5.66 6.36
N LYS A 218 -19.79 5.19 6.10
CA LYS A 218 -18.77 5.88 5.30
C LYS A 218 -18.44 7.29 5.83
N GLU A 219 -18.45 7.42 7.15
CA GLU A 219 -18.17 8.65 7.90
C GLU A 219 -16.96 8.45 8.80
N THR A 220 -16.39 9.54 9.31
CA THR A 220 -15.33 9.48 10.33
C THR A 220 -15.79 8.80 11.62
N LEU A 221 -14.90 8.02 12.25
CA LEU A 221 -15.07 7.46 13.58
C LEU A 221 -14.86 8.49 14.69
N PHE A 222 -14.25 9.63 14.36
CA PHE A 222 -13.91 10.68 15.33
C PHE A 222 -14.59 12.01 14.96
N PRO A 223 -15.95 12.08 14.94
CA PRO A 223 -16.68 13.28 14.52
C PRO A 223 -16.39 14.50 15.40
N HIS A 224 -16.04 14.28 16.66
CA HIS A 224 -15.72 15.31 17.65
C HIS A 224 -14.22 15.48 17.90
N ALA A 225 -13.36 15.05 16.97
CA ALA A 225 -11.91 15.26 17.07
C ALA A 225 -11.58 16.74 17.34
N SER A 226 -10.75 16.98 18.35
CA SER A 226 -10.39 18.34 18.78
C SER A 226 -9.64 19.09 17.67
N LYS A 227 -9.66 20.43 17.72
CA LYS A 227 -8.90 21.27 16.78
C LYS A 227 -7.40 20.93 16.80
N THR A 228 -6.87 20.58 17.97
CA THR A 228 -5.47 20.19 18.14
C THR A 228 -5.15 18.91 17.38
N VAL A 229 -5.99 17.88 17.52
CA VAL A 229 -5.82 16.61 16.77
C VAL A 229 -5.82 16.88 15.27
N LYS A 230 -6.79 17.66 14.77
CA LYS A 230 -6.88 18.02 13.34
C LYS A 230 -5.68 18.82 12.84
N LYS A 231 -5.07 19.66 13.69
CA LYS A 231 -3.87 20.43 13.35
C LYS A 231 -2.65 19.51 13.24
N ILE A 232 -2.49 18.58 14.17
CA ILE A 232 -1.36 17.62 14.18
C ILE A 232 -1.50 16.61 13.04
N SER A 233 -2.72 16.16 12.72
CA SER A 233 -2.96 15.21 11.64
C SER A 233 -2.84 15.84 10.25
N GLY A 234 -3.02 17.16 10.13
CA GLY A 234 -3.07 17.88 8.85
C GLY A 234 -1.97 17.52 7.83
N PRO A 235 -0.67 17.51 8.21
CA PRO A 235 0.41 17.14 7.30
C PRO A 235 0.30 15.71 6.78
N PHE A 236 0.10 14.74 7.67
CA PHE A 236 -0.07 13.33 7.29
C PHE A 236 -1.34 13.12 6.45
N GLU A 237 -2.44 13.80 6.80
CA GLU A 237 -3.63 13.75 5.96
C GLU A 237 -3.38 14.29 4.55
N TRP A 238 -2.58 15.34 4.40
CA TRP A 238 -2.21 15.85 3.08
C TRP A 238 -1.42 14.81 2.29
N VAL A 239 -0.45 14.16 2.92
CA VAL A 239 0.31 13.06 2.30
C VAL A 239 -0.64 11.92 1.92
N GLY A 240 -1.53 11.49 2.81
CA GLY A 240 -2.48 10.41 2.55
C GLY A 240 -3.53 10.73 1.49
N ARG A 241 -3.93 12.00 1.35
CA ARG A 241 -4.81 12.47 0.27
C ARG A 241 -4.12 12.45 -1.09
N ASN A 242 -2.82 12.73 -1.11
CA ASN A 242 -1.98 12.75 -2.32
C ASN A 242 -1.11 11.50 -2.44
N SER A 243 -1.53 10.40 -1.81
CA SER A 243 -0.71 9.21 -1.58
C SER A 243 -0.05 8.65 -2.85
N LEU A 244 -0.79 8.63 -3.96
CA LEU A 244 -0.28 8.10 -5.23
C LEU A 244 0.83 8.98 -5.81
N ALA A 245 0.67 10.30 -5.78
CA ALA A 245 1.67 11.23 -6.28
C ALA A 245 2.93 11.19 -5.41
N VAL A 246 2.76 11.22 -4.08
CA VAL A 246 3.88 11.12 -3.15
C VAL A 246 4.61 9.78 -3.33
N TYR A 247 3.88 8.67 -3.45
CA TYR A 247 4.48 7.36 -3.70
C TYR A 247 5.28 7.30 -5.00
N ILE A 248 4.82 7.91 -6.10
CA ILE A 248 5.58 7.86 -7.37
C ILE A 248 6.80 8.78 -7.31
N LEU A 249 6.66 9.95 -6.68
CA LEU A 249 7.68 10.99 -6.74
C LEU A 249 8.74 10.89 -5.64
N HIS A 250 8.47 10.16 -4.54
CA HIS A 250 9.41 10.15 -3.42
C HIS A 250 10.80 9.65 -3.83
N GLN A 251 10.92 8.49 -4.50
CA GLN A 251 12.23 7.90 -4.79
C GLN A 251 13.06 8.74 -5.78
N PRO A 252 12.51 9.22 -6.93
CA PRO A 252 13.28 10.10 -7.82
C PRO A 252 13.71 11.41 -7.15
N ILE A 253 12.84 12.02 -6.33
CA ILE A 253 13.17 13.26 -5.62
C ILE A 253 14.25 13.00 -4.57
N LEU A 254 14.12 11.91 -3.80
CA LEU A 254 15.02 11.53 -2.73
C LEU A 254 16.43 11.28 -3.28
N LEU A 255 16.54 10.43 -4.31
CA LEU A 255 17.80 10.17 -5.00
C LEU A 255 18.37 11.45 -5.60
N GLY A 256 17.55 12.27 -6.26
CA GLY A 256 18.02 13.55 -6.82
C GLY A 256 18.62 14.49 -5.78
N ILE A 257 18.02 14.57 -4.59
CA ILE A 257 18.56 15.35 -3.47
C ILE A 257 19.87 14.73 -2.97
N LEU A 258 19.90 13.42 -2.73
CA LEU A 258 21.06 12.74 -2.18
C LEU A 258 22.27 12.80 -3.12
N TYR A 259 22.08 12.51 -4.41
CA TYR A 259 23.13 12.66 -5.42
C TYR A 259 23.62 14.10 -5.53
N GLY A 260 22.70 15.08 -5.44
CA GLY A 260 23.08 16.49 -5.45
C GLY A 260 23.95 16.88 -4.25
N LEU A 261 23.60 16.42 -3.04
CA LEU A 261 24.38 16.67 -1.83
C LEU A 261 25.76 15.98 -1.88
N HIS A 262 25.81 14.74 -2.36
CA HIS A 262 27.05 14.00 -2.55
C HIS A 262 27.97 14.70 -3.57
N TYR A 263 27.42 15.16 -4.70
CA TYR A 263 28.17 15.92 -5.71
C TYR A 263 28.74 17.24 -5.15
N LEU A 264 28.04 17.89 -4.21
CA LEU A 264 28.51 19.08 -3.53
C LEU A 264 29.55 18.79 -2.42
N GLY A 265 29.89 17.53 -2.18
CA GLY A 265 30.89 17.12 -1.18
C GLY A 265 30.41 17.28 0.26
N VAL A 266 29.09 17.24 0.50
CA VAL A 266 28.53 17.28 1.86
C VAL A 266 28.88 16.00 2.63
N PHE A 267 28.91 14.87 1.93
CA PHE A 267 29.33 13.56 2.42
C PHE A 267 29.83 12.70 1.26
#